data_AF-A0A1N6IR43-F1
#
_entry.id   AF-A0A1N6IR43-F1
#
_cell.length_a   1.000
_cell.length_b   1.000
_cell.length_c   1.000
_cell.angle_alpha   90.00
_cell.angle_beta   90.00
_cell.angle_gamma   90.00
#
_symmetry.space_group_name_H-M   'P 1'
#
loop_
_entity.id
_entity.type
_entity.pdbx_description
1 polymer ?
#
loop_
_entity_poly.entity_id
_entity_poly.type
_entity_poly.pdbx_seq_one_letter_code
_entity_poly.pdbx_strand_id
1 'polypeptide(L)'
;MSTLVKPSRLKVSLYIFLLVASGQSFAEQVEVEANPFVSLEPVEKIVDDYDIQAMAPQALFEHGRLSRAQFHYQRAEKYLRAAADEGIVPAAYLYAVLISDDGKKLDYSPDAQQYLTRAAKADYIPAMKLLVEKGEWLSVNHRTIWRYKYEEALAAWYEDAPEDAAFSLYQYTYSTDKEKAERYLEEAIAANDVDALLHKASQIELAERGFYIFPSSRLDAAAEVKKQIANAGGIPGTKSLYRDFIRRGESPKAVEWRKKAIEQGDLMSLAALGRLYTTNYTPEDVEYTDGLVYLSAYLDVVGQGRFVTLREQAMEQFELASSRVSNETIEEVEHRAAALRKAHVFFYYDRYWQKTTVKSNTASKAVN
;
A
#
# COMPACT_ATOMS: atom_id res chain seq x y z
N MET A 1 10.25 14.77 -47.88
CA MET A 1 9.65 15.77 -46.97
C MET A 1 10.00 15.35 -45.55
N SER A 2 11.02 15.98 -44.98
CA SER A 2 11.57 15.66 -43.66
C SER A 2 11.35 16.87 -42.76
N THR A 3 10.48 16.75 -41.75
CA THR A 3 10.21 17.81 -40.78
C THR A 3 11.06 17.58 -39.53
N LEU A 4 12.09 18.42 -39.40
CA LEU A 4 12.89 18.60 -38.19
C LEU A 4 12.02 19.18 -37.07
N VAL A 5 11.90 18.46 -35.96
CA VAL A 5 11.39 19.01 -34.69
C VAL A 5 12.57 19.66 -33.95
N LYS A 6 12.48 20.97 -33.70
CA LYS A 6 13.43 21.71 -32.86
C LYS A 6 13.12 21.46 -31.37
N PRO A 7 14.12 21.25 -30.50
CA PRO A 7 13.90 21.21 -29.06
C PRO A 7 13.67 22.63 -28.52
N SER A 8 12.62 22.80 -27.71
CA SER A 8 12.29 24.03 -26.98
C SER A 8 13.14 24.13 -25.71
N ARG A 9 13.97 25.18 -25.60
CA ARG A 9 14.66 25.55 -24.36
C ARG A 9 13.71 26.38 -23.49
N LEU A 10 13.30 25.85 -22.32
CA LEU A 10 12.66 26.66 -21.28
C LEU A 10 13.74 27.51 -20.60
N LYS A 11 13.65 28.84 -20.72
CA LYS A 11 14.49 29.76 -19.94
C LYS A 11 13.72 30.15 -18.67
N VAL A 12 14.18 29.72 -17.51
CA VAL A 12 13.70 30.24 -16.23
C VAL A 12 14.69 31.33 -15.78
N SER A 13 14.25 32.59 -15.82
CA SER A 13 15.02 33.71 -15.28
C SER A 13 14.72 33.90 -13.81
N LEU A 14 15.70 33.60 -12.94
CA LEU A 14 15.65 33.93 -11.52
C LEU A 14 16.22 35.34 -11.32
N TYR A 15 15.39 36.32 -10.96
CA TYR A 15 15.85 37.66 -10.57
C TYR A 15 16.03 37.73 -9.06
N ILE A 16 17.28 37.75 -8.60
CA ILE A 16 17.62 38.10 -7.21
C ILE A 16 17.77 39.62 -7.15
N PHE A 17 16.87 40.31 -6.45
CA PHE A 17 17.03 41.73 -6.12
C PHE A 17 17.84 41.87 -4.84
N LEU A 18 19.13 42.19 -4.99
CA LEU A 18 19.99 42.66 -3.92
C LEU A 18 20.14 44.19 -4.07
N LEU A 19 19.62 44.92 -3.09
CA LEU A 19 19.58 46.37 -3.07
C LEU A 19 20.83 46.88 -2.36
N VAL A 20 21.93 47.11 -3.11
CA VAL A 20 23.09 47.87 -2.64
C VAL A 20 23.60 48.78 -3.76
N ALA A 21 23.89 50.01 -3.37
CA ALA A 21 24.20 51.16 -4.20
C ALA A 21 25.53 51.06 -4.94
N SER A 22 25.56 51.75 -6.08
CA SER A 22 26.72 52.17 -6.90
C SER A 22 27.48 51.09 -7.70
N GLY A 23 27.44 51.27 -9.03
CA GLY A 23 28.57 50.97 -9.92
C GLY A 23 28.60 49.57 -10.54
N GLN A 24 28.01 49.44 -11.72
CA GLN A 24 28.25 48.37 -12.72
C GLN A 24 28.13 46.93 -12.21
N SER A 25 26.92 46.37 -12.27
CA SER A 25 26.74 44.92 -12.22
C SER A 25 27.04 44.30 -13.59
N PHE A 26 28.16 43.58 -13.70
CA PHE A 26 28.27 42.51 -14.68
C PHE A 26 27.34 41.39 -14.22
N ALA A 27 26.19 41.25 -14.87
CA ALA A 27 25.37 40.06 -14.74
C ALA A 27 26.08 38.93 -15.49
N GLU A 28 26.94 38.19 -14.78
CA GLU A 28 27.49 36.94 -15.29
C GLU A 28 26.35 35.91 -15.31
N GLN A 29 25.84 35.64 -16.51
CA GLN A 29 24.93 34.53 -16.74
C GLN A 29 25.71 33.23 -16.58
N VAL A 30 25.72 32.69 -15.37
CA VAL A 30 26.11 31.29 -15.16
C VAL A 30 24.94 30.45 -15.66
N GLU A 31 24.99 30.06 -16.94
CA GLU A 31 24.25 28.90 -17.43
C GLU A 31 24.82 27.67 -16.70
N VAL A 32 24.25 27.36 -15.53
CA VAL A 32 24.39 26.02 -14.97
C VAL A 32 23.61 25.12 -15.90
N GLU A 33 24.31 24.42 -16.79
CA GLU A 33 23.77 23.23 -17.45
C GLU A 33 23.39 22.26 -16.33
N ALA A 34 22.12 22.31 -15.93
CA ALA A 34 21.50 21.22 -15.20
C ALA A 34 21.61 20.02 -16.14
N ASN A 35 22.62 19.17 -15.91
CA ASN A 35 22.61 17.83 -16.43
C ASN A 35 21.27 17.25 -15.97
N PRO A 36 20.34 16.92 -16.88
CA PRO A 36 19.13 16.24 -16.47
C PRO A 36 19.59 14.98 -15.76
N PHE A 37 19.28 14.91 -14.46
CA PHE A 37 19.46 13.71 -13.67
C PHE A 37 18.88 12.56 -14.49
N VAL A 38 19.64 11.46 -14.57
CA VAL A 38 19.32 10.17 -15.21
C VAL A 38 17.92 10.21 -15.78
N SER A 39 17.77 10.24 -17.11
CA SER A 39 16.48 10.01 -17.74
C SER A 39 15.85 8.86 -16.97
N LEU A 40 14.85 9.17 -16.13
CA LEU A 40 14.01 8.18 -15.52
C LEU A 40 13.27 7.63 -16.73
N GLU A 41 13.92 6.71 -17.44
CA GLU A 41 13.25 5.90 -18.43
C GLU A 41 11.98 5.42 -17.74
N PRO A 42 10.82 5.44 -18.42
CA PRO A 42 9.61 4.94 -17.80
C PRO A 42 9.92 3.55 -17.26
N VAL A 43 9.96 3.41 -15.93
CA VAL A 43 10.38 2.17 -15.22
C VAL A 43 9.40 1.01 -15.52
N GLU A 44 8.34 1.26 -16.28
CA GLU A 44 7.70 0.23 -17.08
C GLU A 44 8.56 -0.12 -18.31
N LYS A 45 9.71 -0.76 -18.06
CA LYS A 45 10.14 -1.79 -19.00
C LYS A 45 9.01 -2.81 -19.03
N ILE A 46 8.22 -2.75 -20.10
CA ILE A 46 7.11 -3.67 -20.36
C ILE A 46 7.74 -5.07 -20.33
N VAL A 47 7.23 -5.92 -19.45
CA VAL A 47 7.70 -7.30 -19.31
C VAL A 47 7.51 -7.97 -20.67
N ASP A 48 8.61 -8.51 -21.22
CA ASP A 48 8.56 -9.32 -22.43
C ASP A 48 7.79 -10.60 -22.12
N ASP A 49 6.90 -11.02 -23.03
CA ASP A 49 6.02 -12.17 -22.82
C ASP A 49 6.81 -13.49 -22.55
N TYR A 50 8.10 -13.52 -22.89
CA TYR A 50 9.04 -14.59 -22.59
C TYR A 50 9.26 -14.80 -21.06
N ASP A 51 9.36 -13.73 -20.28
CA ASP A 51 9.59 -13.80 -18.83
C ASP A 51 8.38 -14.41 -18.10
N ILE A 52 7.17 -14.20 -18.62
CA ILE A 52 5.93 -14.75 -18.06
C ILE A 52 5.86 -16.27 -18.31
N GLN A 53 6.18 -16.71 -19.52
CA GLN A 53 6.08 -18.13 -19.90
C GLN A 53 7.10 -19.02 -19.17
N ALA A 54 8.21 -18.46 -18.70
CA ALA A 54 9.25 -19.20 -17.99
C ALA A 54 9.00 -19.34 -16.47
N MET A 55 8.05 -18.61 -15.89
CA MET A 55 7.80 -18.59 -14.45
C MET A 55 6.79 -19.65 -14.01
N ALA A 56 7.00 -20.20 -12.81
CA ALA A 56 6.03 -21.08 -12.17
C ALA A 56 4.73 -20.31 -11.80
N PRO A 57 3.55 -20.95 -11.78
CA PRO A 57 2.27 -20.30 -11.47
C PRO A 57 2.25 -19.53 -10.15
N GLN A 58 2.86 -20.06 -9.10
CA GLN A 58 2.96 -19.38 -7.81
C GLN A 58 3.86 -18.14 -7.89
N ALA A 59 4.97 -18.20 -8.62
CA ALA A 59 5.85 -17.06 -8.81
C ALA A 59 5.14 -15.94 -9.58
N LEU A 60 4.39 -16.29 -10.63
CA LEU A 60 3.53 -15.36 -11.36
C LEU A 60 2.56 -14.64 -10.40
N PHE A 61 1.89 -15.39 -9.52
CA PHE A 61 0.97 -14.82 -8.54
C PHE A 61 1.66 -13.86 -7.55
N GLU A 62 2.80 -14.27 -6.97
CA GLU A 62 3.54 -13.45 -6.01
C GLU A 62 4.05 -12.15 -6.67
N HIS A 63 4.58 -12.24 -7.90
CA HIS A 63 5.00 -11.07 -8.68
C HIS A 63 3.82 -10.16 -9.03
N GLY A 64 2.69 -10.73 -9.44
CA GLY A 64 1.47 -9.98 -9.74
C GLY A 64 0.89 -9.28 -8.52
N ARG A 65 0.85 -9.97 -7.37
CA ARG A 65 0.37 -9.43 -6.10
C ARG A 65 1.24 -8.27 -5.62
N LEU A 66 2.56 -8.42 -5.67
CA LEU A 66 3.52 -7.36 -5.31
C LEU A 66 3.42 -6.18 -6.27
N SER A 67 3.40 -6.43 -7.58
CA SER A 67 3.26 -5.39 -8.59
C SER A 67 2.00 -4.56 -8.36
N ARG A 68 0.87 -5.21 -8.00
CA ARG A 68 -0.37 -4.51 -7.66
C ARG A 68 -0.19 -3.62 -6.43
N ALA A 69 0.43 -4.15 -5.38
CA ALA A 69 0.68 -3.42 -4.13
C ALA A 69 1.72 -2.29 -4.29
N GLN A 70 2.53 -2.33 -5.33
CA GLN A 70 3.44 -1.26 -5.73
C GLN A 70 2.85 -0.33 -6.79
N PHE A 71 1.61 -0.56 -7.23
CA PHE A 71 0.90 0.22 -8.24
C PHE A 71 1.45 0.09 -9.67
N HIS A 72 2.15 -0.99 -9.99
CA HIS A 72 2.49 -1.40 -11.36
C HIS A 72 1.31 -2.18 -11.96
N TYR A 73 0.20 -1.51 -12.25
CA TYR A 73 -1.07 -2.19 -12.61
C TYR A 73 -1.01 -2.93 -13.94
N GLN A 74 -0.38 -2.38 -14.97
CA GLN A 74 -0.24 -3.07 -16.26
C GLN A 74 0.56 -4.38 -16.11
N ARG A 75 1.66 -4.31 -15.34
CA ARG A 75 2.48 -5.47 -15.00
C ARG A 75 1.71 -6.48 -14.15
N ALA A 76 1.01 -6.00 -13.12
CA ALA A 76 0.20 -6.84 -12.23
C ALA A 76 -0.90 -7.57 -13.00
N GLU A 77 -1.56 -6.90 -13.94
CA GLU A 77 -2.61 -7.47 -14.78
C GLU A 77 -2.09 -8.69 -15.55
N LYS A 78 -0.97 -8.55 -16.26
CA LYS A 78 -0.36 -9.65 -17.02
C LYS A 78 -0.01 -10.85 -16.13
N TYR A 79 0.70 -10.61 -15.02
CA TYR A 79 1.12 -11.67 -14.10
C TYR A 79 -0.06 -12.36 -13.41
N LEU A 80 -1.02 -11.59 -12.91
CA LEU A 80 -2.20 -12.13 -12.23
C LEU A 80 -3.09 -12.92 -13.18
N ARG A 81 -3.24 -12.45 -14.43
CA ARG A 81 -3.98 -13.19 -15.46
C ARG A 81 -3.31 -14.53 -15.77
N ALA A 82 -2.01 -14.53 -16.04
CA ALA A 82 -1.26 -15.75 -16.33
C ALA A 82 -1.34 -16.75 -15.16
N ALA A 83 -1.11 -16.30 -13.92
CA ALA A 83 -1.28 -17.14 -12.73
C ALA A 83 -2.71 -17.68 -12.57
N ALA A 84 -3.70 -16.84 -12.84
CA ALA A 84 -5.09 -17.23 -12.78
C ALA A 84 -5.42 -18.31 -13.82
N ASP A 85 -4.95 -18.16 -15.06
CA ASP A 85 -5.17 -19.10 -16.17
C ASP A 85 -4.51 -20.45 -15.92
N GLU A 86 -3.40 -20.48 -15.18
CA GLU A 86 -2.76 -21.68 -14.62
C GLU A 86 -3.47 -22.25 -13.36
N GLY A 87 -4.61 -21.67 -12.97
CA GLY A 87 -5.47 -22.20 -11.91
C GLY A 87 -5.20 -21.66 -10.51
N ILE A 88 -4.32 -20.65 -10.32
CA ILE A 88 -4.12 -20.02 -9.02
C ILE A 88 -5.36 -19.22 -8.63
N VAL A 89 -6.14 -19.76 -7.70
CA VAL A 89 -7.44 -19.23 -7.29
C VAL A 89 -7.36 -17.81 -6.70
N PRO A 90 -6.44 -17.48 -5.77
CA PRO A 90 -6.25 -16.11 -5.31
C PRO A 90 -5.86 -15.12 -6.42
N ALA A 91 -5.16 -15.58 -7.47
CA ALA A 91 -4.80 -14.75 -8.61
C ALA A 91 -6.03 -14.38 -9.44
N ALA A 92 -6.95 -15.33 -9.68
CA ALA A 92 -8.21 -15.06 -10.37
C ALA A 92 -9.05 -14.00 -9.65
N TYR A 93 -9.11 -14.07 -8.32
CA TYR A 93 -9.75 -13.04 -7.50
C TYR A 93 -9.07 -11.67 -7.62
N LEU A 94 -7.74 -11.61 -7.45
CA LEU A 94 -7.00 -10.36 -7.54
C LEU A 94 -7.06 -9.74 -8.93
N TYR A 95 -6.98 -10.56 -9.98
CA TYR A 95 -7.12 -10.12 -11.37
C TYR A 95 -8.49 -9.48 -11.58
N ALA A 96 -9.57 -10.18 -11.20
CA ALA A 96 -10.93 -9.66 -11.34
C ALA A 96 -11.11 -8.33 -10.58
N VAL A 97 -10.57 -8.21 -9.37
CA VAL A 97 -10.63 -6.96 -8.60
C VAL A 97 -9.82 -5.85 -9.26
N LEU A 98 -8.61 -6.15 -9.75
CA LEU A 98 -7.73 -5.16 -10.38
C LEU A 98 -8.37 -4.53 -11.62
N ILE A 99 -8.88 -5.36 -12.54
CA ILE A 99 -9.49 -4.87 -13.78
C ILE A 99 -10.85 -4.22 -13.58
N SER A 100 -11.45 -4.38 -12.39
CA SER A 100 -12.73 -3.76 -12.03
C SER A 100 -12.56 -2.47 -11.23
N ASP A 101 -11.37 -2.16 -10.72
CA ASP A 101 -11.12 -0.96 -9.91
C ASP A 101 -10.77 0.23 -10.81
N ASP A 102 -11.75 1.09 -11.07
CA ASP A 102 -11.54 2.36 -11.80
C ASP A 102 -11.00 3.48 -10.88
N GLY A 103 -10.71 3.16 -9.61
CA GLY A 103 -10.25 4.10 -8.58
C GLY A 103 -11.37 4.83 -7.83
N LYS A 104 -12.63 4.78 -8.31
CA LYS A 104 -13.82 5.42 -7.71
C LYS A 104 -14.93 4.42 -7.38
N LYS A 105 -15.20 3.46 -8.27
CA LYS A 105 -16.21 2.42 -8.17
C LYS A 105 -15.65 1.10 -8.71
N LEU A 106 -16.14 0.00 -8.16
CA LEU A 106 -15.92 -1.32 -8.75
C LEU A 106 -16.99 -1.55 -9.82
N ASP A 107 -16.55 -1.65 -11.08
CA ASP A 107 -17.39 -2.08 -12.20
C ASP A 107 -16.83 -3.37 -12.80
N TYR A 108 -17.55 -4.47 -12.62
CA TYR A 108 -17.08 -5.78 -13.02
C TYR A 108 -17.43 -6.02 -14.48
N SER A 109 -16.44 -5.92 -15.36
CA SER A 109 -16.57 -6.34 -16.77
C SER A 109 -16.95 -7.82 -16.87
N PRO A 110 -17.53 -8.29 -17.99
CA PRO A 110 -17.85 -9.71 -18.18
C PRO A 110 -16.67 -10.65 -17.89
N ASP A 111 -15.45 -10.24 -18.27
CA ASP A 111 -14.23 -10.99 -17.99
C ASP A 111 -13.96 -11.06 -16.49
N ALA A 112 -14.00 -9.93 -15.78
CA ALA A 112 -13.82 -9.89 -14.33
C ALA A 112 -14.85 -10.77 -13.59
N GLN A 113 -16.11 -10.73 -14.04
CA GLN A 113 -17.18 -11.56 -13.50
C GLN A 113 -16.88 -13.05 -13.66
N GLN A 114 -16.32 -13.47 -14.81
CA GLN A 114 -15.94 -14.86 -15.05
C GLN A 114 -14.82 -15.32 -14.11
N TYR A 115 -13.73 -14.55 -13.99
CA TYR A 115 -12.62 -14.90 -13.09
C TYR A 115 -13.06 -14.92 -11.62
N LEU A 116 -13.87 -13.96 -11.20
CA LEU A 116 -14.42 -13.91 -9.85
C LEU A 116 -15.33 -15.12 -9.58
N THR A 117 -16.19 -15.48 -10.54
CA THR A 117 -17.06 -16.66 -10.44
C THR A 117 -16.24 -17.95 -10.42
N ARG A 118 -15.15 -18.04 -11.18
CA ARG A 118 -14.23 -19.19 -11.16
C ARG A 118 -13.58 -19.36 -9.79
N ALA A 119 -13.08 -18.26 -9.21
CA ALA A 119 -12.51 -18.29 -7.87
C ALA A 119 -13.53 -18.72 -6.81
N ALA A 120 -14.76 -18.17 -6.88
CA ALA A 120 -15.83 -18.55 -5.97
C ALA A 120 -16.30 -20.00 -6.15
N LYS A 121 -16.26 -20.56 -7.37
CA LYS A 121 -16.56 -21.98 -7.61
C LYS A 121 -15.48 -22.92 -7.06
N ALA A 122 -14.28 -22.41 -6.82
CA ALA A 122 -13.18 -23.12 -6.19
C ALA A 122 -13.11 -22.85 -4.67
N ASP A 123 -14.25 -22.56 -4.05
CA ASP A 123 -14.41 -22.33 -2.60
C ASP A 123 -13.57 -21.19 -2.01
N TYR A 124 -13.18 -20.21 -2.85
CA TYR A 124 -12.47 -19.04 -2.37
C TYR A 124 -13.42 -18.05 -1.69
N ILE A 125 -13.41 -18.07 -0.36
CA ILE A 125 -14.27 -17.28 0.52
C ILE A 125 -14.26 -15.78 0.18
N PRO A 126 -13.12 -15.10 -0.07
CA PRO A 126 -13.12 -13.69 -0.47
C PRO A 126 -13.86 -13.42 -1.79
N ALA A 127 -13.83 -14.35 -2.74
CA ALA A 127 -14.57 -14.21 -4.00
C ALA A 127 -16.07 -14.43 -3.79
N MET A 128 -16.47 -15.44 -3.01
CA MET A 128 -17.87 -15.67 -2.65
C MET A 128 -18.48 -14.45 -1.95
N LYS A 129 -17.78 -13.90 -0.95
CA LYS A 129 -18.20 -12.67 -0.24
C LYS A 129 -18.49 -11.54 -1.23
N LEU A 130 -17.59 -11.34 -2.19
CA LEU A 130 -17.74 -10.29 -3.18
C LEU A 130 -18.94 -10.52 -4.13
N LEU A 131 -19.21 -11.76 -4.53
CA LEU A 131 -20.42 -12.10 -5.30
C LEU A 131 -21.71 -11.81 -4.51
N VAL A 132 -21.71 -12.09 -3.20
CA VAL A 132 -22.87 -11.81 -2.33
C VAL A 132 -23.08 -10.30 -2.16
N GLU A 133 -22.01 -9.55 -1.91
CA GLU A 133 -22.08 -8.12 -1.58
C GLU A 133 -22.20 -7.21 -2.82
N LYS A 134 -21.58 -7.60 -3.94
CA LYS A 134 -21.38 -6.74 -5.12
C LYS A 134 -21.79 -7.40 -6.44
N GLY A 135 -22.29 -8.63 -6.42
CA GLY A 135 -22.75 -9.37 -7.60
C GLY A 135 -24.05 -8.86 -8.22
N GLU A 136 -24.19 -7.55 -8.47
CA GLU A 136 -25.43 -6.95 -9.00
C GLU A 136 -25.81 -7.46 -10.40
N TRP A 137 -24.85 -7.96 -11.17
CA TRP A 137 -25.06 -8.60 -12.47
C TRP A 137 -25.72 -9.99 -12.37
N LEU A 138 -25.74 -10.59 -11.17
CA LEU A 138 -26.39 -11.87 -10.93
C LEU A 138 -27.87 -11.66 -10.63
N SER A 139 -28.71 -12.59 -11.13
CA SER A 139 -30.12 -12.64 -10.73
C SER A 139 -30.25 -12.82 -9.21
N VAL A 140 -31.37 -12.37 -8.65
CA VAL A 140 -31.66 -12.51 -7.21
C VAL A 140 -31.51 -13.97 -6.75
N ASN A 141 -32.02 -14.92 -7.54
CA ASN A 141 -31.91 -16.35 -7.22
C ASN A 141 -30.45 -16.83 -7.21
N HIS A 142 -29.63 -16.43 -8.18
CA HIS A 142 -28.21 -16.80 -8.19
C HIS A 142 -27.45 -16.18 -7.01
N ARG A 143 -27.76 -14.93 -6.61
CA ARG A 143 -27.18 -14.34 -5.40
C ARG A 143 -27.58 -15.08 -4.13
N THR A 144 -28.83 -15.54 -4.03
CA THR A 144 -29.27 -16.37 -2.90
C THR A 144 -28.50 -17.69 -2.83
N ILE A 145 -28.26 -18.35 -3.97
CA ILE A 145 -27.43 -19.56 -4.02
C ILE A 145 -26.00 -19.27 -3.55
N TRP A 146 -25.39 -18.17 -4.01
CA TRP A 146 -24.06 -17.79 -3.57
C TRP A 146 -24.01 -17.42 -2.09
N ARG A 147 -25.06 -16.83 -1.53
CA ARG A 147 -25.17 -16.56 -0.10
C ARG A 147 -25.14 -17.86 0.70
N TYR A 148 -25.95 -18.85 0.33
CA TYR A 148 -25.96 -20.15 0.99
C TYR A 148 -24.58 -20.83 0.91
N LYS A 149 -23.94 -20.84 -0.27
CA LYS A 149 -22.58 -21.38 -0.41
C LYS A 149 -21.55 -20.64 0.45
N TYR A 150 -21.67 -19.33 0.55
CA TYR A 150 -20.79 -18.52 1.39
C TYR A 150 -20.98 -18.84 2.88
N GLU A 151 -22.22 -19.03 3.32
CA GLU A 151 -22.53 -19.48 4.68
C GLU A 151 -21.93 -20.85 4.99
N GLU A 152 -22.09 -21.82 4.08
CA GLU A 152 -21.51 -23.15 4.22
C GLU A 152 -19.98 -23.10 4.27
N ALA A 153 -19.35 -22.34 3.36
CA ALA A 153 -17.90 -22.20 3.32
C ALA A 153 -17.34 -21.52 4.58
N LEU A 154 -18.03 -20.50 5.11
CA LEU A 154 -17.65 -19.88 6.38
C LEU A 154 -17.80 -20.84 7.57
N ALA A 155 -18.88 -21.63 7.60
CA ALA A 155 -19.09 -22.63 8.65
C ALA A 155 -18.00 -23.70 8.62
N ALA A 156 -17.71 -24.26 7.45
CA ALA A 156 -16.65 -25.25 7.27
C ALA A 156 -15.27 -24.68 7.62
N TRP A 157 -14.97 -23.44 7.23
CA TRP A 157 -13.71 -22.78 7.60
C TRP A 157 -13.59 -22.58 9.11
N TYR A 158 -14.68 -22.24 9.79
CA TYR A 158 -14.67 -22.09 11.24
C TYR A 158 -14.56 -23.42 11.99
N GLU A 159 -15.08 -24.52 11.42
CA GLU A 159 -14.87 -25.86 11.97
C GLU A 159 -13.40 -26.31 11.88
N ASP A 160 -12.71 -25.95 10.79
CA ASP A 160 -11.30 -26.32 10.56
C ASP A 160 -10.30 -25.39 11.27
N ALA A 161 -10.54 -24.08 11.21
CA ALA A 161 -9.64 -23.03 11.71
C ALA A 161 -10.46 -21.88 12.33
N PRO A 162 -11.03 -22.06 13.53
CA PRO A 162 -11.91 -21.08 14.16
C PRO A 162 -11.22 -19.73 14.39
N GLU A 163 -9.95 -19.71 14.78
CA GLU A 163 -9.14 -18.51 14.99
C GLU A 163 -9.03 -17.63 13.73
N ASP A 164 -9.08 -18.24 12.55
CA ASP A 164 -8.91 -17.57 11.26
C ASP A 164 -10.24 -17.11 10.68
N ALA A 165 -11.30 -17.91 10.89
CA ALA A 165 -12.63 -17.66 10.36
C ALA A 165 -13.45 -16.70 11.22
N ALA A 166 -13.18 -16.62 12.53
CA ALA A 166 -14.01 -15.93 13.51
C ALA A 166 -14.32 -14.48 13.13
N PHE A 167 -13.34 -13.68 12.70
CA PHE A 167 -13.63 -12.29 12.31
C PHE A 167 -14.50 -12.19 11.04
N SER A 168 -14.37 -13.14 10.10
CA SER A 168 -15.22 -13.19 8.91
C SER A 168 -16.66 -13.56 9.27
N LEU A 169 -16.85 -14.46 10.24
CA LEU A 169 -18.16 -14.81 10.79
C LEU A 169 -18.78 -13.66 11.59
N TYR A 170 -17.98 -12.91 12.36
CA TYR A 170 -18.42 -11.67 13.00
C TYR A 170 -19.01 -10.71 11.96
N GLN A 171 -18.24 -10.41 10.90
CA GLN A 171 -18.67 -9.50 9.84
C GLN A 171 -19.97 -9.95 9.17
N TYR A 172 -20.12 -11.26 8.95
CA TYR A 172 -21.31 -11.82 8.33
C TYR A 172 -22.55 -11.74 9.25
N THR A 173 -22.37 -12.16 10.50
CA THR A 173 -23.47 -12.37 11.45
C THR A 173 -23.92 -11.08 12.14
N TYR A 174 -23.09 -10.03 12.16
CA TYR A 174 -23.33 -8.80 12.92
C TYR A 174 -24.67 -8.12 12.60
N SER A 175 -25.13 -8.19 11.35
CA SER A 175 -26.39 -7.56 10.95
C SER A 175 -27.65 -8.35 11.36
N THR A 176 -27.52 -9.66 11.59
CA THR A 176 -28.65 -10.57 11.87
C THR A 176 -28.72 -10.99 13.33
N ASP A 177 -27.57 -11.23 13.97
CA ASP A 177 -27.47 -11.69 15.35
C ASP A 177 -26.22 -11.09 16.00
N LYS A 178 -26.42 -9.93 16.64
CA LYS A 178 -25.33 -9.18 17.27
C LYS A 178 -24.67 -9.93 18.42
N GLU A 179 -25.45 -10.68 19.20
CA GLU A 179 -24.92 -11.41 20.35
C GLU A 179 -24.01 -12.55 19.91
N LYS A 180 -24.45 -13.33 18.91
CA LYS A 180 -23.61 -14.36 18.31
C LYS A 180 -22.39 -13.78 17.62
N ALA A 181 -22.54 -12.67 16.91
CA ALA A 181 -21.43 -12.00 16.26
C ALA A 181 -20.36 -11.55 17.28
N GLU A 182 -20.76 -10.97 18.41
CA GLU A 182 -19.82 -10.52 19.43
C GLU A 182 -18.99 -11.66 20.01
N ARG A 183 -19.56 -12.88 20.14
CA ARG A 183 -18.77 -14.06 20.54
C ARG A 183 -17.65 -14.36 19.55
N TYR A 184 -17.94 -14.35 18.26
CA TYR A 184 -16.91 -14.52 17.22
C TYR A 184 -15.88 -13.39 17.24
N LEU A 185 -16.29 -12.15 17.55
CA LEU A 185 -15.34 -11.05 17.68
C LEU A 185 -14.37 -11.27 18.85
N GLU A 186 -14.86 -11.71 20.01
CA GLU A 186 -14.01 -12.02 21.17
C GLU A 186 -13.04 -13.17 20.87
N GLU A 187 -13.48 -14.21 20.16
CA GLU A 187 -12.61 -15.29 19.70
C GLU A 187 -11.50 -14.79 18.77
N ALA A 188 -11.85 -13.96 17.77
CA ALA A 188 -10.88 -13.38 16.86
C ALA A 188 -9.88 -12.44 17.58
N ILE A 189 -10.34 -11.68 18.58
CA ILE A 189 -9.47 -10.86 19.42
C ILE A 189 -8.52 -11.74 20.25
N ALA A 190 -9.02 -12.83 20.84
CA ALA A 190 -8.20 -13.77 21.60
C ALA A 190 -7.14 -14.44 20.71
N ALA A 191 -7.46 -14.67 19.44
CA ALA A 191 -6.54 -15.16 18.41
C ALA A 191 -5.52 -14.12 17.90
N ASN A 192 -5.58 -12.87 18.38
CA ASN A 192 -4.80 -11.73 17.86
C ASN A 192 -5.00 -11.48 16.35
N ASP A 193 -6.21 -11.73 15.82
CA ASP A 193 -6.52 -11.37 14.44
C ASP A 193 -6.40 -9.84 14.27
N VAL A 194 -5.65 -9.43 13.25
CA VAL A 194 -5.32 -8.01 13.02
C VAL A 194 -6.56 -7.19 12.73
N ASP A 195 -7.50 -7.72 11.93
CA ASP A 195 -8.73 -7.00 11.60
C ASP A 195 -9.63 -6.85 12.84
N ALA A 196 -9.72 -7.91 13.66
CA ALA A 196 -10.46 -7.91 14.91
C ALA A 196 -9.89 -6.94 15.94
N LEU A 197 -8.55 -6.89 16.10
CA LEU A 197 -7.90 -5.94 17.00
C LEU A 197 -8.05 -4.49 16.52
N LEU A 198 -7.97 -4.23 15.21
CA LEU A 198 -8.28 -2.91 14.67
C LEU A 198 -9.75 -2.53 14.90
N HIS A 199 -10.66 -3.48 14.74
CA HIS A 199 -12.07 -3.28 15.02
C HIS A 199 -12.32 -2.97 16.50
N LYS A 200 -11.70 -3.71 17.42
CA LYS A 200 -11.71 -3.43 18.86
C LYS A 200 -11.17 -2.03 19.17
N ALA A 201 -10.04 -1.64 18.58
CA ALA A 201 -9.49 -0.31 18.77
C ALA A 201 -10.48 0.77 18.30
N SER A 202 -11.14 0.57 17.16
CA SER A 202 -12.19 1.47 16.67
C SER A 202 -13.39 1.55 17.61
N GLN A 203 -13.88 0.43 18.14
CA GLN A 203 -15.00 0.43 19.09
C GLN A 203 -14.65 1.17 20.38
N ILE A 204 -13.42 1.04 20.88
CA ILE A 204 -12.92 1.85 22.00
C ILE A 204 -12.90 3.33 21.60
N GLU A 205 -12.45 3.67 20.39
CA GLU A 205 -12.44 5.06 19.87
C GLU A 205 -13.83 5.67 19.67
N LEU A 206 -14.86 4.85 19.51
CA LEU A 206 -16.25 5.28 19.37
C LEU A 206 -17.04 5.20 20.68
N ALA A 207 -16.41 4.81 21.78
CA ALA A 207 -17.05 4.54 23.07
C ALA A 207 -18.13 3.44 23.01
N GLU A 208 -17.98 2.50 22.08
CA GLU A 208 -18.83 1.31 21.92
C GLU A 208 -18.32 0.13 22.75
N ARG A 209 -17.05 0.15 23.16
CA ARG A 209 -16.42 -0.90 23.97
C ARG A 209 -15.64 -0.33 25.15
N GLY A 210 -15.94 -0.84 26.34
CA GLY A 210 -15.30 -0.44 27.60
C GLY A 210 -15.89 0.85 28.19
N PHE A 211 -15.67 1.05 29.50
CA PHE A 211 -16.12 2.24 30.22
C PHE A 211 -14.92 3.14 30.53
N TYR A 212 -14.95 4.38 30.05
CA TYR A 212 -13.88 5.36 30.24
C TYR A 212 -14.46 6.70 30.67
N ILE A 213 -13.97 7.20 31.81
CA ILE A 213 -14.43 8.48 32.37
C ILE A 213 -13.95 9.66 31.51
N PHE A 214 -12.74 9.57 30.95
CA PHE A 214 -12.14 10.63 30.14
C PHE A 214 -11.93 10.20 28.68
N PRO A 215 -12.19 11.08 27.71
CA PRO A 215 -11.88 10.81 26.31
C PRO A 215 -10.40 10.47 26.06
N SER A 216 -9.46 11.10 26.78
CA SER A 216 -8.03 10.83 26.67
C SER A 216 -7.67 9.39 27.05
N SER A 217 -8.14 8.90 28.20
CA SER A 217 -7.87 7.52 28.66
C SER A 217 -8.39 6.48 27.68
N ARG A 218 -9.54 6.77 27.05
CA ARG A 218 -10.13 5.92 26.01
C ARG A 218 -9.25 5.88 24.75
N LEU A 219 -8.77 7.04 24.32
CA LEU A 219 -7.86 7.19 23.19
C LEU A 219 -6.48 6.54 23.44
N ASP A 220 -6.03 6.49 24.70
CA ASP A 220 -4.82 5.79 25.10
C ASP A 220 -5.01 4.27 25.10
N ALA A 221 -6.15 3.78 25.59
CA ALA A 221 -6.49 2.37 25.53
C ALA A 221 -6.60 1.85 24.08
N ALA A 222 -7.22 2.62 23.19
CA ALA A 222 -7.26 2.29 21.76
C ALA A 222 -5.85 2.29 21.14
N ALA A 223 -5.02 3.28 21.48
CA ALA A 223 -3.64 3.34 21.02
C ALA A 223 -2.83 2.13 21.50
N GLU A 224 -3.08 1.62 22.71
CA GLU A 224 -2.39 0.43 23.21
C GLU A 224 -2.71 -0.83 22.40
N VAL A 225 -3.99 -1.02 22.02
CA VAL A 225 -4.35 -2.11 21.10
C VAL A 225 -3.65 -1.95 19.75
N LYS A 226 -3.58 -0.74 19.20
CA LYS A 226 -2.89 -0.47 17.92
C LYS A 226 -1.38 -0.71 18.02
N LYS A 227 -0.76 -0.41 19.17
CA LYS A 227 0.66 -0.74 19.44
C LYS A 227 0.92 -2.23 19.50
N GLN A 228 0.01 -3.01 20.08
CA GLN A 228 0.13 -4.48 20.08
C GLN A 228 0.21 -5.01 18.64
N ILE A 229 -0.66 -4.54 17.75
CA ILE A 229 -0.65 -4.88 16.32
C ILE A 229 0.66 -4.43 15.65
N ALA A 230 1.07 -3.18 15.91
CA ALA A 230 2.27 -2.60 15.32
C ALA A 230 3.56 -3.35 15.74
N ASN A 231 3.66 -3.72 17.01
CA ASN A 231 4.81 -4.44 17.58
C ASN A 231 4.86 -5.91 17.11
N ALA A 232 3.72 -6.50 16.73
CA ALA A 232 3.67 -7.80 16.06
C ALA A 232 4.10 -7.76 14.58
N GLY A 233 4.65 -6.63 14.11
CA GLY A 233 5.07 -6.43 12.71
C GLY A 233 3.93 -6.00 11.78
N GLY A 234 2.74 -5.69 12.30
CA GLY A 234 1.59 -5.32 11.49
C GLY A 234 1.63 -3.87 10.99
N ILE A 235 1.91 -3.68 9.70
CA ILE A 235 1.73 -2.38 8.99
C ILE A 235 0.39 -1.72 9.32
N PRO A 236 -0.75 -2.43 9.42
CA PRO A 236 -2.03 -1.81 9.77
C PRO A 236 -2.05 -1.11 11.13
N GLY A 237 -1.43 -1.73 12.14
CA GLY A 237 -1.31 -1.17 13.49
C GLY A 237 -0.48 0.11 13.47
N THR A 238 0.70 0.04 12.85
CA THR A 238 1.61 1.19 12.68
C THR A 238 0.94 2.34 11.93
N LYS A 239 0.21 2.03 10.85
CA LYS A 239 -0.55 3.00 10.04
C LYS A 239 -1.69 3.64 10.80
N SER A 240 -2.39 2.86 11.63
CA SER A 240 -3.43 3.38 12.51
C SER A 240 -2.84 4.35 13.54
N LEU A 241 -1.72 3.99 14.17
CA LEU A 241 -1.03 4.83 15.16
C LEU A 241 -0.57 6.17 14.62
N TYR A 242 0.23 6.19 13.54
CA TYR A 242 0.74 7.48 13.05
C TYR A 242 -0.39 8.38 12.54
N ARG A 243 -1.49 7.82 12.01
CA ARG A 243 -2.67 8.61 11.60
C ARG A 243 -3.37 9.25 12.80
N ASP A 244 -3.45 8.55 13.92
CA ASP A 244 -4.01 9.10 15.15
C ASP A 244 -3.12 10.19 15.74
N PHE A 245 -1.81 9.96 15.80
CA PHE A 245 -0.88 10.99 16.27
C PHE A 245 -0.94 12.25 15.41
N ILE A 246 -1.03 12.12 14.07
CA ILE A 246 -1.26 13.26 13.17
C ILE A 246 -2.57 13.97 13.52
N ARG A 247 -3.67 13.23 13.73
CA ARG A 247 -4.98 13.81 14.08
C ARG A 247 -4.97 14.58 15.40
N ARG A 248 -4.14 14.14 16.35
CA ARG A 248 -3.95 14.76 17.67
C ARG A 248 -2.92 15.91 17.66
N GLY A 249 -2.27 16.17 16.52
CA GLY A 249 -1.19 17.17 16.43
C GLY A 249 0.14 16.72 17.04
N GLU A 250 0.28 15.43 17.37
CA GLU A 250 1.48 14.84 17.97
C GLU A 250 2.49 14.42 16.88
N SER A 251 2.91 15.38 16.05
CA SER A 251 3.76 15.14 14.88
C SER A 251 5.06 14.36 15.17
N PRO A 252 5.81 14.61 16.26
CA PRO A 252 7.02 13.84 16.57
C PRO A 252 6.76 12.34 16.73
N LYS A 253 5.71 11.96 17.47
CA LYS A 253 5.32 10.54 17.63
C LYS A 253 4.88 9.93 16.30
N ALA A 254 4.17 10.69 15.46
CA ALA A 254 3.80 10.22 14.13
C ALA A 254 5.03 9.91 13.26
N VAL A 255 6.10 10.71 13.34
CA VAL A 255 7.35 10.47 12.63
C VAL A 255 8.03 9.18 13.12
N GLU A 256 8.13 8.97 14.44
CA GLU A 256 8.69 7.75 15.02
C GLU A 256 7.97 6.49 14.50
N TRP A 257 6.63 6.50 14.49
CA TRP A 257 5.86 5.37 13.99
C TRP A 257 5.94 5.21 12.47
N ARG A 258 6.09 6.29 11.69
CA ARG A 258 6.35 6.19 10.24
C ARG A 258 7.72 5.58 9.95
N LYS A 259 8.75 5.86 10.75
CA LYS A 259 10.06 5.20 10.60
C LYS A 259 9.93 3.68 10.81
N LYS A 260 9.22 3.26 11.86
CA LYS A 260 8.87 1.84 12.07
C LYS A 260 8.06 1.25 10.90
N ALA A 261 7.19 2.04 10.28
CA ALA A 261 6.43 1.60 9.12
C ALA A 261 7.35 1.31 7.91
N ILE A 262 8.38 2.12 7.70
CA ILE A 262 9.39 1.92 6.65
C ILE A 262 10.17 0.62 6.91
N GLU A 263 10.56 0.35 8.16
CA GLU A 263 11.20 -0.91 8.55
C GLU A 263 10.30 -2.14 8.27
N GLN A 264 8.97 -1.95 8.32
CA GLN A 264 7.98 -2.97 7.97
C GLN A 264 7.65 -3.03 6.46
N GLY A 265 8.22 -2.15 5.63
CA GLY A 265 7.98 -2.11 4.19
C GLY A 265 6.79 -1.24 3.74
N ASP A 266 6.29 -0.31 4.56
CA ASP A 266 5.19 0.59 4.16
C ASP A 266 5.64 1.61 3.10
N LEU A 267 5.29 1.33 1.85
CA LEU A 267 5.63 2.16 0.68
C LEU A 267 5.19 3.62 0.83
N MET A 268 4.04 3.86 1.46
CA MET A 268 3.49 5.22 1.57
C MET A 268 4.20 6.06 2.63
N SER A 269 4.87 5.41 3.60
CA SER A 269 5.65 6.12 4.60
C SER A 269 6.96 6.67 4.04
N LEU A 270 7.54 6.02 3.02
CA LEU A 270 8.68 6.56 2.28
C LEU A 270 8.36 7.93 1.67
N ALA A 271 7.33 8.03 0.82
CA ALA A 271 6.94 9.29 0.18
C ALA A 271 6.62 10.39 1.21
N ALA A 272 5.91 10.03 2.27
CA ALA A 272 5.47 10.98 3.27
C ALA A 272 6.62 11.52 4.15
N LEU A 273 7.53 10.66 4.63
CA LEU A 273 8.70 11.13 5.37
C LEU A 273 9.69 11.84 4.45
N GLY A 274 9.87 11.33 3.24
CA GLY A 274 10.69 11.96 2.21
C GLY A 274 10.31 13.41 1.96
N ARG A 275 9.01 13.66 1.74
CA ARG A 275 8.47 15.01 1.60
C ARG A 275 8.59 15.83 2.89
N LEU A 276 8.24 15.24 4.04
CA LEU A 276 8.29 15.93 5.33
C LEU A 276 9.70 16.48 5.61
N TYR A 277 10.71 15.65 5.41
CA TYR A 277 12.09 15.99 5.71
C TYR A 277 12.67 17.01 4.75
N THR A 278 12.48 16.81 3.44
CA THR A 278 12.94 17.77 2.42
C THR A 278 12.20 19.11 2.46
N THR A 279 11.06 19.20 3.15
CA THR A 279 10.32 20.47 3.34
C THR A 279 10.75 21.22 4.60
N ASN A 280 11.03 20.50 5.69
CA ASN A 280 11.17 21.11 7.02
C ASN A 280 12.61 21.27 7.49
N TYR A 281 13.57 20.65 6.80
CA TYR A 281 15.00 20.68 7.12
C TYR A 281 15.78 21.33 5.99
N THR A 282 17.05 21.68 6.25
CA THR A 282 17.94 22.28 5.26
C THR A 282 18.95 21.25 4.74
N PRO A 283 19.59 21.47 3.57
CA PRO A 283 20.57 20.53 3.01
C PRO A 283 21.71 20.11 3.94
N GLU A 284 22.02 20.90 4.96
CA GLU A 284 23.04 20.62 5.97
C GLU A 284 22.58 19.62 7.04
N ASP A 285 21.27 19.40 7.17
CA ASP A 285 20.69 18.48 8.15
C ASP A 285 20.72 17.03 7.62
N VAL A 286 21.00 16.08 8.51
CA VAL A 286 20.97 14.65 8.18
C VAL A 286 19.58 14.22 7.73
N GLU A 287 18.53 14.75 8.37
CA GLU A 287 17.14 14.48 8.03
C GLU A 287 16.81 14.86 6.60
N TYR A 288 17.37 15.96 6.08
CA TYR A 288 17.14 16.36 4.69
C TYR A 288 17.64 15.30 3.71
N THR A 289 18.84 14.78 3.97
CA THR A 289 19.45 13.70 3.19
C THR A 289 18.67 12.39 3.35
N ASP A 290 18.21 12.05 4.57
CA ASP A 290 17.27 10.93 4.79
C ASP A 290 15.99 11.09 3.96
N GLY A 291 15.50 12.33 3.85
CA GLY A 291 14.35 12.67 3.04
C GLY A 291 14.54 12.34 1.56
N LEU A 292 15.69 12.70 1.01
CA LEU A 292 16.08 12.33 -0.36
C LEU A 292 16.20 10.81 -0.53
N VAL A 293 16.78 10.11 0.44
CA VAL A 293 16.86 8.63 0.44
C VAL A 293 15.46 8.00 0.36
N TYR A 294 14.52 8.48 1.16
CA TYR A 294 13.15 7.95 1.15
C TYR A 294 12.40 8.27 -0.15
N LEU A 295 12.58 9.46 -0.71
CA LEU A 295 11.98 9.82 -1.99
C LEU A 295 12.55 8.98 -3.14
N SER A 296 13.87 8.82 -3.22
CA SER A 296 14.55 7.97 -4.22
C SER A 296 14.05 6.51 -4.09
N ALA A 297 14.06 5.94 -2.89
CA ALA A 297 13.56 4.59 -2.65
C ALA A 297 12.07 4.41 -3.03
N TYR A 298 11.24 5.43 -2.79
CA TYR A 298 9.83 5.41 -3.19
C TYR A 298 9.66 5.44 -4.71
N LEU A 299 10.33 6.37 -5.40
CA LEU A 299 10.19 6.60 -6.85
C LEU A 299 10.64 5.38 -7.67
N ASP A 300 11.62 4.64 -7.16
CA ASP A 300 12.10 3.43 -7.80
C ASP A 300 11.17 2.22 -7.61
N VAL A 301 10.37 2.20 -6.55
CA VAL A 301 9.47 1.09 -6.26
C VAL A 301 8.07 1.33 -6.82
N VAL A 302 7.56 2.56 -6.72
CA VAL A 302 6.16 2.88 -7.03
C VAL A 302 5.89 2.82 -8.54
N GLY A 303 4.74 2.29 -8.96
CA GLY A 303 4.27 2.35 -10.34
C GLY A 303 3.40 3.58 -10.63
N GLN A 304 2.86 3.64 -11.85
CA GLN A 304 1.98 4.71 -12.34
C GLN A 304 0.47 4.37 -12.20
N GLY A 305 0.11 3.47 -11.29
CA GLY A 305 -1.29 3.11 -11.03
C GLY A 305 -2.07 4.22 -10.31
N ARG A 306 -2.93 3.85 -9.36
CA ARG A 306 -3.88 4.76 -8.68
C ARG A 306 -3.29 6.03 -8.06
N PHE A 307 -1.99 6.07 -7.81
CA PHE A 307 -1.31 7.18 -7.13
C PHE A 307 -0.37 7.97 -8.04
N VAL A 308 -0.68 8.11 -9.35
CA VAL A 308 0.11 8.94 -10.30
C VAL A 308 0.43 10.31 -9.73
N THR A 309 -0.58 11.04 -9.24
CA THR A 309 -0.38 12.40 -8.69
C THR A 309 0.57 12.43 -7.50
N LEU A 310 0.55 11.40 -6.63
CA LEU A 310 1.48 11.34 -5.51
C LEU A 310 2.90 11.04 -6.00
N ARG A 311 3.04 10.18 -7.02
CA ARG A 311 4.34 9.91 -7.66
C ARG A 311 4.90 11.18 -8.30
N GLU A 312 4.09 11.92 -9.05
CA GLU A 312 4.47 13.21 -9.66
C GLU A 312 4.93 14.20 -8.59
N GLN A 313 4.15 14.38 -7.52
CA GLN A 313 4.51 15.25 -6.40
C GLN A 313 5.81 14.82 -5.71
N ALA A 314 6.05 13.51 -5.55
CA ALA A 314 7.28 12.99 -4.97
C ALA A 314 8.48 13.23 -5.89
N MET A 315 8.28 13.13 -7.22
CA MET A 315 9.31 13.36 -8.22
C MET A 315 9.70 14.85 -8.28
N GLU A 316 8.71 15.75 -8.37
CA GLU A 316 8.94 17.20 -8.30
C GLU A 316 9.67 17.60 -7.01
N GLN A 317 9.25 17.03 -5.88
CA GLN A 317 9.90 17.28 -4.59
C GLN A 317 11.34 16.76 -4.56
N PHE A 318 11.59 15.57 -5.11
CA PHE A 318 12.93 15.01 -5.20
C PHE A 318 13.83 15.89 -6.06
N GLU A 319 13.40 16.25 -7.27
CA GLU A 319 14.16 17.11 -8.19
C GLU A 319 14.51 18.46 -7.57
N LEU A 320 13.53 19.12 -6.92
CA LEU A 320 13.74 20.40 -6.24
C LEU A 320 14.69 20.27 -5.05
N ALA A 321 14.62 19.18 -4.30
CA ALA A 321 15.44 18.98 -3.13
C ALA A 321 16.87 18.54 -3.50
N SER A 322 17.01 17.66 -4.50
CA SER A 322 18.29 17.18 -4.99
C SER A 322 19.11 18.30 -5.64
N SER A 323 18.46 19.30 -6.24
CA SER A 323 19.16 20.46 -6.83
C SER A 323 19.86 21.36 -5.80
N ARG A 324 19.64 21.13 -4.49
CA ARG A 324 20.21 21.92 -3.39
C ARG A 324 21.39 21.25 -2.69
N VAL A 325 21.73 20.03 -3.11
CA VAL A 325 22.86 19.26 -2.56
C VAL A 325 23.92 19.02 -3.64
N SER A 326 25.10 18.58 -3.21
CA SER A 326 26.19 18.24 -4.13
C SER A 326 25.95 16.91 -4.85
N ASN A 327 26.60 16.70 -6.00
CA ASN A 327 26.55 15.42 -6.70
C ASN A 327 27.06 14.25 -5.85
N GLU A 328 28.08 14.48 -5.01
CA GLU A 328 28.61 13.47 -4.08
C GLU A 328 27.53 13.02 -3.07
N THR A 329 26.76 13.98 -2.54
CA THR A 329 25.61 13.68 -1.68
C THR A 329 24.55 12.87 -2.40
N ILE A 330 24.31 13.13 -3.69
CA ILE A 330 23.34 12.36 -4.48
C ILE A 330 23.80 10.92 -4.71
N GLU A 331 25.09 10.70 -4.98
CA GLU A 331 25.64 9.34 -5.08
C GLU A 331 25.47 8.57 -3.76
N GLU A 332 25.66 9.23 -2.62
CA GLU A 332 25.40 8.64 -1.29
C GLU A 332 23.91 8.31 -1.10
N VAL A 333 23.01 9.23 -1.48
CA VAL A 333 21.56 9.04 -1.43
C VAL A 333 21.15 7.79 -2.20
N GLU A 334 21.66 7.63 -3.42
CA GLU A 334 21.35 6.47 -4.27
C GLU A 334 21.86 5.16 -3.67
N HIS A 335 23.09 5.15 -3.15
CA HIS A 335 23.65 3.99 -2.46
C HIS A 335 22.81 3.58 -1.24
N ARG A 336 22.39 4.56 -0.43
CA ARG A 336 21.56 4.34 0.77
C ARG A 336 20.15 3.89 0.41
N ALA A 337 19.55 4.48 -0.63
CA ALA A 337 18.24 4.09 -1.14
C ALA A 337 18.25 2.66 -1.70
N ALA A 338 19.31 2.28 -2.42
CA ALA A 338 19.51 0.91 -2.88
C ALA A 338 19.67 -0.08 -1.71
N ALA A 339 20.45 0.27 -0.68
CA ALA A 339 20.61 -0.55 0.52
C ALA A 339 19.27 -0.74 1.27
N LEU A 340 18.47 0.32 1.38
CA LEU A 340 17.16 0.28 2.01
C LEU A 340 16.20 -0.66 1.26
N ARG A 341 16.15 -0.58 -0.07
CA ARG A 341 15.34 -1.46 -0.93
C ARG A 341 15.82 -2.92 -0.94
N LYS A 342 17.11 -3.16 -0.67
CA LYS A 342 17.63 -4.50 -0.51
C LYS A 342 17.24 -5.11 0.84
N ALA A 343 17.15 -4.29 1.88
CA ALA A 343 16.78 -4.73 3.23
C ALA A 343 15.28 -5.01 3.38
N HIS A 344 14.42 -4.29 2.64
CA HIS A 344 12.98 -4.36 2.79
C HIS A 344 12.24 -4.44 1.45
N VAL A 345 11.20 -5.28 1.39
CA VAL A 345 10.24 -5.26 0.28
C VAL A 345 9.19 -4.21 0.60
N PHE A 346 9.14 -3.14 -0.20
CA PHE A 346 8.16 -2.07 -0.02
C PHE A 346 6.88 -2.34 -0.80
N PHE A 347 5.74 -2.18 -0.13
CA PHE A 347 4.42 -2.36 -0.72
C PHE A 347 3.34 -1.55 0.01
N TYR A 348 2.21 -1.33 -0.66
CA TYR A 348 1.03 -0.74 -0.04
C TYR A 348 0.18 -1.82 0.63
N TYR A 349 0.07 -1.76 1.96
CA TYR A 349 -0.86 -2.61 2.68
C TYR A 349 -2.31 -2.11 2.49
N ASP A 350 -3.11 -2.93 1.83
CA ASP A 350 -4.56 -2.82 1.74
C ASP A 350 -5.26 -4.14 2.06
N ARG A 351 -6.60 -4.13 2.02
CA ARG A 351 -7.42 -5.31 2.31
C ARG A 351 -7.14 -6.49 1.38
N TYR A 352 -6.70 -6.25 0.15
CA TYR A 352 -6.47 -7.32 -0.81
C TYR A 352 -5.14 -8.01 -0.57
N TRP A 353 -4.11 -7.26 -0.14
CA TRP A 353 -2.84 -7.83 0.32
C TRP A 353 -3.10 -8.87 1.41
N GLN A 354 -3.80 -8.48 2.48
CA GLN A 354 -4.08 -9.35 3.61
C GLN A 354 -4.85 -10.64 3.25
N LYS A 355 -5.90 -10.54 2.43
CA LYS A 355 -6.76 -11.69 2.10
C LYS A 355 -6.13 -12.66 1.11
N THR A 356 -5.01 -12.27 0.50
CA THR A 356 -4.29 -13.08 -0.50
C THR A 356 -2.88 -13.47 -0.06
N THR A 357 -2.49 -13.07 1.15
CA THR A 357 -1.32 -13.63 1.85
C THR A 357 -1.64 -15.05 2.27
N VAL A 358 -0.85 -16.00 1.79
CA VAL A 358 -0.85 -17.35 2.35
C VAL A 358 -0.28 -17.24 3.76
N LYS A 359 -1.07 -17.52 4.80
CA LYS A 359 -0.50 -17.72 6.14
C LYS A 359 0.43 -18.92 6.02
N SER A 360 1.74 -18.69 6.05
CA SER A 360 2.67 -19.80 6.20
C SER A 360 2.39 -20.39 7.58
N ASN A 361 1.90 -21.63 7.63
CA ASN A 361 1.92 -22.42 8.86
C ASN A 361 3.39 -22.68 9.23
N THR A 362 4.02 -21.67 9.82
CA THR A 362 5.31 -21.72 10.50
C THR A 362 5.09 -21.31 11.95
N ALA A 363 4.17 -22.04 12.60
CA ALA A 363 4.34 -22.33 14.01
C ALA A 363 5.21 -23.59 14.08
N SER A 364 6.38 -23.42 14.69
CA SER A 364 7.34 -24.47 14.97
C SER A 364 6.67 -25.74 15.50
N LYS A 365 6.70 -26.83 14.73
CA LYS A 365 7.00 -28.13 15.33
C LYS A 365 8.46 -28.05 15.77
N ALA A 366 8.67 -27.46 16.94
CA ALA A 366 9.90 -27.64 17.68
C ALA A 366 10.02 -29.14 17.95
N VAL A 367 11.12 -29.68 17.46
CA VAL A 367 11.67 -30.98 17.81
C VAL A 367 11.57 -31.18 19.32
N ASN A 368 10.99 -32.31 19.74
CA ASN A 368 11.42 -33.11 20.88
C ASN A 368 11.16 -34.56 20.57
#